data_AF-A0A960VCS8-F1
#
_entry.id   AF-A0A960VCS8-F1
#
_cell.length_a   1.000
_cell.length_b   1.000
_cell.length_c   1.000
_cell.angle_alpha   90.00
_cell.angle_beta   90.00
_cell.angle_gamma   90.00
#
_symmetry.space_group_name_H-M   'P 1'
#
loop_
_entity.id
_entity.type
_entity.pdbx_description
1 polymer ?
#
loop_
_entity_poly.entity_id
_entity_poly.type
_entity_poly.pdbx_seq_one_letter_code
_entity_poly.pdbx_strand_id
1 'polypeptide(L)'
;MKKVENIFSSASHSWYIVTRDPNKLNYIIDTNEYIILNSENKAIILDPGGSEIFPVVFSSLSEEFSLDNITHIFSSHQDPDIISSISLWMDVNPNLKCYTSWLWSGFLPHFGGDDTTYISIPDEGMEIHHGDLTLEAVPAHYLHSSGNFHLYDPAGKVFFSGDVGSALLPKDNSTNYIVRDFKEHIKFAEKFHKRWMGSEKAKKNWCERVSKLEIEMLCPQHGSIYTEDNVKRFIDWFYNLEIGDAI
;
A
#
# COMPACT_ATOMS: atom_id res chain seq x y z
N MET A 1 -9.60 14.41 10.40
CA MET A 1 -10.18 13.57 9.34
C MET A 1 -9.13 13.37 8.28
N LYS A 2 -9.07 12.15 7.74
CA LYS A 2 -8.27 11.81 6.57
C LYS A 2 -8.67 12.71 5.40
N LYS A 3 -7.71 13.05 4.55
CA LYS A 3 -7.93 13.83 3.31
C LYS A 3 -7.48 13.03 2.11
N VAL A 4 -8.21 13.16 1.02
CA VAL A 4 -7.82 12.63 -0.28
C VAL A 4 -6.97 13.67 -1.00
N GLU A 5 -5.80 13.28 -1.47
CA GLU A 5 -4.89 14.17 -2.20
C GLU A 5 -4.48 13.46 -3.50
N ASN A 6 -4.53 14.17 -4.63
CA ASN A 6 -4.02 13.66 -5.91
C ASN A 6 -2.48 13.73 -5.91
N ILE A 7 -1.83 12.58 -6.08
CA ILE A 7 -0.36 12.49 -6.08
C ILE A 7 0.22 12.31 -7.49
N PHE A 8 -0.60 11.82 -8.43
CA PHE A 8 -0.25 11.68 -9.84
C PHE A 8 -1.51 11.77 -10.70
N SER A 9 -1.36 12.37 -11.89
CA SER A 9 -2.42 12.43 -12.89
C SER A 9 -1.82 12.32 -14.30
N SER A 10 -2.47 11.53 -15.15
CA SER A 10 -2.16 11.40 -16.56
C SER A 10 -3.44 11.43 -17.40
N ALA A 11 -3.32 11.24 -18.72
CA ALA A 11 -4.48 11.09 -19.58
C ALA A 11 -5.25 9.77 -19.37
N SER A 12 -4.58 8.71 -18.89
CA SER A 12 -5.18 7.38 -18.77
C SER A 12 -5.66 7.03 -17.36
N HIS A 13 -5.03 7.62 -16.32
CA HIS A 13 -5.36 7.32 -14.94
C HIS A 13 -4.74 8.34 -13.97
N SER A 14 -5.19 8.30 -12.72
CA SER A 14 -4.71 9.13 -11.62
C SER A 14 -4.51 8.30 -10.35
N TRP A 15 -3.55 8.71 -9.53
CA TRP A 15 -3.34 8.17 -8.20
C TRP A 15 -3.72 9.18 -7.13
N TYR A 16 -4.32 8.67 -6.05
CA TYR A 16 -4.68 9.44 -4.88
C TYR A 16 -4.17 8.75 -3.62
N ILE A 17 -3.84 9.54 -2.60
CA ILE A 17 -3.59 9.07 -1.25
C ILE A 17 -4.71 9.53 -0.33
N VAL A 18 -5.22 8.63 0.50
CA VAL A 18 -6.01 8.95 1.68
C VAL A 18 -5.04 9.10 2.84
N THR A 19 -4.75 10.36 3.16
CA THR A 19 -3.74 10.74 4.16
C THR A 19 -4.11 10.28 5.57
N ARG A 20 -3.14 10.33 6.47
CA ARG A 20 -3.29 9.97 7.89
C ARG A 20 -4.32 10.86 8.60
N ASP A 21 -4.99 10.31 9.62
CA ASP A 21 -5.95 11.08 10.41
C ASP A 21 -5.24 11.75 11.61
N PRO A 22 -5.13 13.10 11.68
CA PRO A 22 -4.57 13.77 12.84
C PRO A 22 -5.36 13.52 14.15
N ASN A 23 -6.61 13.06 14.02
CA ASN A 23 -7.51 12.77 15.14
C ASN A 23 -7.57 11.30 15.53
N LYS A 24 -6.73 10.43 14.94
CA LYS A 24 -6.75 9.00 15.26
C LYS A 24 -6.54 8.73 16.75
N LEU A 25 -7.04 7.59 17.20
CA LEU A 25 -6.79 7.11 18.56
C LEU A 25 -5.33 6.68 18.71
N ASN A 26 -4.70 7.02 19.84
CA ASN A 26 -3.26 6.82 20.04
C ASN A 26 -2.81 5.34 20.01
N TYR A 27 -3.74 4.40 20.18
CA TYR A 27 -3.47 2.96 20.16
C TYR A 27 -3.68 2.32 18.77
N ILE A 28 -4.06 3.12 17.77
CA ILE A 28 -4.21 2.71 16.37
C ILE A 28 -2.97 3.17 15.60
N ILE A 29 -2.41 2.28 14.77
CA ILE A 29 -1.31 2.63 13.87
C ILE A 29 -1.83 3.55 12.75
N ASP A 30 -1.01 4.49 12.30
CA ASP A 30 -1.39 5.35 11.18
C ASP A 30 -1.23 4.60 9.86
N THR A 31 -2.24 4.65 9.00
CA THR A 31 -2.21 4.05 7.65
C THR A 31 -2.44 5.12 6.58
N ASN A 32 -1.90 4.85 5.39
CA ASN A 32 -2.20 5.49 4.13
C ASN A 32 -2.92 4.46 3.26
N GLU A 33 -4.06 4.85 2.72
CA GLU A 33 -4.74 4.08 1.69
C GLU A 33 -4.51 4.77 0.34
N TYR A 34 -4.42 4.02 -0.75
CA TYR A 34 -4.20 4.58 -2.07
C TYR A 34 -5.32 4.20 -3.02
N ILE A 35 -5.63 5.08 -3.98
CA ILE A 35 -6.62 4.82 -5.02
C ILE A 35 -5.99 5.04 -6.37
N ILE A 36 -6.19 4.08 -7.27
CA ILE A 36 -5.90 4.21 -8.69
C ILE A 36 -7.22 4.34 -9.42
N LEU A 37 -7.47 5.49 -10.03
CA LEU A 37 -8.66 5.77 -10.82
C LEU A 37 -8.29 5.74 -12.31
N ASN A 38 -8.90 4.87 -13.10
CA ASN A 38 -8.69 4.83 -14.54
C ASN A 38 -9.61 5.81 -15.29
N SER A 39 -9.39 5.95 -16.60
CA SER A 39 -10.16 6.82 -17.49
C SER A 39 -11.66 6.48 -17.60
N GLU A 40 -12.08 5.28 -17.18
CA GLU A 40 -13.48 4.85 -17.13
C GLU A 40 -14.13 5.12 -15.77
N ASN A 41 -13.47 5.90 -14.91
CA ASN A 41 -13.85 6.17 -13.53
C ASN A 41 -13.99 4.90 -12.68
N LYS A 42 -13.29 3.80 -13.00
CA LYS A 42 -13.20 2.63 -12.12
C LYS A 42 -11.98 2.75 -11.23
N ALA A 43 -12.13 2.32 -9.98
CA ALA A 43 -11.12 2.46 -8.96
C ALA A 43 -10.62 1.11 -8.44
N ILE A 44 -9.31 1.03 -8.20
CA ILE A 44 -8.67 0.05 -7.31
C ILE A 44 -8.28 0.79 -6.04
N ILE A 45 -8.68 0.29 -4.88
CA ILE A 45 -8.14 0.74 -3.59
C ILE A 45 -7.03 -0.22 -3.13
N LEU A 46 -5.88 0.33 -2.73
CA LEU A 46 -4.74 -0.42 -2.24
C LEU A 46 -4.70 -0.32 -0.72
N ASP A 47 -4.66 -1.48 -0.06
CA ASP A 47 -4.63 -1.64 1.40
C ASP A 47 -5.69 -0.76 2.09
N PRO A 48 -6.99 -1.05 1.92
CA PRO A 48 -8.10 -0.15 2.25
C PRO A 48 -8.32 0.09 3.74
N GLY A 49 -7.51 -0.50 4.60
CA GLY A 49 -7.53 -0.24 6.03
C GLY A 49 -8.22 -1.32 6.85
N GLY A 50 -8.09 -1.18 8.17
CA GLY A 50 -8.84 -1.96 9.15
C GLY A 50 -10.27 -1.44 9.37
N SER A 51 -11.12 -2.28 9.97
CA SER A 51 -12.53 -1.99 10.22
C SER A 51 -12.74 -0.75 11.11
N GLU A 52 -11.82 -0.47 12.04
CA GLU A 52 -11.87 0.69 12.93
C GLU A 52 -11.77 2.02 12.16
N ILE A 53 -10.95 2.08 11.10
CA ILE A 53 -10.75 3.30 10.31
C ILE A 53 -11.69 3.36 9.09
N PHE A 54 -12.44 2.29 8.81
CA PHE A 54 -13.36 2.25 7.66
C PHE A 54 -14.29 3.47 7.59
N PRO A 55 -14.98 3.92 8.67
CA PRO A 55 -15.90 5.06 8.56
C PRO A 55 -15.20 6.36 8.10
N VAL A 56 -13.97 6.60 8.55
CA VAL A 56 -13.23 7.82 8.19
C VAL A 56 -12.65 7.74 6.78
N VAL A 57 -12.18 6.56 6.35
CA VAL A 57 -11.74 6.31 4.96
C VAL A 57 -12.93 6.44 4.02
N PHE A 58 -14.02 5.74 4.30
CA PHE A 58 -15.28 5.78 3.54
C PHE A 58 -15.80 7.21 3.37
N SER A 59 -15.91 7.97 4.47
CA SER A 59 -16.38 9.36 4.41
C SER A 59 -15.49 10.21 3.52
N SER A 60 -14.16 10.14 3.69
CA SER A 60 -13.23 10.93 2.89
C SER A 60 -13.28 10.60 1.40
N LEU A 61 -13.51 9.33 1.05
CA LEU A 61 -13.63 8.91 -0.35
C LEU A 61 -14.97 9.28 -0.96
N SER A 62 -16.05 9.24 -0.18
CA SER A 62 -17.40 9.58 -0.66
C SER A 62 -17.54 11.06 -1.08
N GLU A 63 -16.65 11.92 -0.57
CA GLU A 63 -16.59 13.34 -0.94
C GLU A 63 -16.00 13.54 -2.35
N GLU A 64 -15.14 12.63 -2.80
CA GLU A 64 -14.37 12.77 -4.05
C GLU A 64 -14.78 11.78 -5.14
N PHE A 65 -15.31 10.61 -4.77
CA PHE A 65 -15.59 9.51 -5.68
C PHE A 65 -16.98 8.89 -5.43
N SER A 66 -17.58 8.37 -6.50
CA SER A 66 -18.68 7.42 -6.37
C SER A 66 -18.13 6.08 -5.92
N LEU A 67 -18.51 5.64 -4.72
CA LEU A 67 -17.94 4.44 -4.11
C LEU A 67 -18.32 3.14 -4.83
N ASP A 68 -19.44 3.12 -5.56
CA ASP A 68 -19.85 1.99 -6.43
C ASP A 68 -18.84 1.74 -7.57
N ASN A 69 -17.95 2.70 -7.84
CA ASN A 69 -16.88 2.55 -8.81
C ASN A 69 -15.60 1.93 -8.24
N ILE A 70 -15.50 1.73 -6.92
CA ILE A 70 -14.45 0.91 -6.34
C ILE A 70 -14.80 -0.53 -6.68
N THR A 71 -14.08 -1.07 -7.67
CA THR A 71 -14.35 -2.39 -8.25
C THR A 71 -13.36 -3.44 -7.80
N HIS A 72 -12.17 -3.00 -7.38
CA HIS A 72 -11.12 -3.88 -6.93
C HIS A 72 -10.48 -3.36 -5.64
N ILE A 73 -10.08 -4.30 -4.79
CA ILE A 73 -9.09 -4.10 -3.73
C ILE A 73 -7.79 -4.78 -4.18
N PHE A 74 -6.67 -4.15 -3.89
CA PHE A 74 -5.37 -4.83 -3.80
C PHE A 74 -4.96 -4.89 -2.34
N SER A 75 -4.71 -6.11 -1.84
CA SER A 75 -4.22 -6.37 -0.48
C SER A 75 -2.77 -6.85 -0.59
N SER A 76 -1.84 -6.01 -0.12
CA SER A 76 -0.42 -6.33 -0.10
C SER A 76 -0.16 -7.62 0.67
N HIS A 77 -0.78 -7.75 1.84
CA HIS A 77 -0.75 -8.92 2.70
C HIS A 77 -1.94 -8.96 3.68
N GLN A 78 -1.93 -9.95 4.59
CA GLN A 78 -3.08 -10.34 5.41
C GLN A 78 -3.31 -9.53 6.69
N ASP A 79 -2.46 -8.55 7.02
CA ASP A 79 -2.52 -7.94 8.34
C ASP A 79 -3.83 -7.15 8.56
N PRO A 80 -4.29 -7.02 9.83
CA PRO A 80 -5.59 -6.43 10.11
C PRO A 80 -5.76 -4.99 9.64
N ASP A 81 -4.70 -4.18 9.74
CA ASP A 81 -4.71 -2.78 9.29
C ASP A 81 -4.72 -2.65 7.76
N ILE A 82 -4.47 -3.73 7.03
CA ILE A 82 -4.49 -3.78 5.57
C ILE A 82 -5.90 -4.08 5.05
N ILE A 83 -6.53 -5.14 5.59
CA ILE A 83 -7.67 -5.77 4.91
C ILE A 83 -8.84 -6.15 5.82
N SER A 84 -8.82 -5.87 7.12
CA SER A 84 -9.92 -6.29 8.00
C SER A 84 -11.25 -5.57 7.70
N SER A 85 -11.22 -4.46 6.94
CA SER A 85 -12.43 -3.76 6.48
C SER A 85 -13.11 -4.40 5.26
N ILE A 86 -12.56 -5.47 4.69
CA ILE A 86 -13.01 -6.02 3.39
C ILE A 86 -14.51 -6.33 3.30
N SER A 87 -15.13 -6.86 4.34
CA SER A 87 -16.57 -7.15 4.34
C SER A 87 -17.42 -5.89 4.26
N LEU A 88 -16.98 -4.81 4.89
CA LEU A 88 -17.65 -3.51 4.81
C LEU A 88 -17.57 -2.92 3.40
N TRP A 89 -16.45 -3.13 2.69
CA TRP A 89 -16.32 -2.74 1.28
C TRP A 89 -17.21 -3.58 0.35
N MET A 90 -17.43 -4.86 0.68
CA MET A 90 -18.35 -5.72 -0.07
C MET A 90 -19.81 -5.32 0.11
N ASP A 91 -20.19 -4.81 1.29
CA ASP A 91 -21.53 -4.27 1.52
C ASP A 91 -21.80 -3.04 0.62
N VAL A 92 -20.76 -2.29 0.27
CA VAL A 92 -20.83 -1.16 -0.67
C VAL A 92 -20.92 -1.66 -2.11
N ASN A 93 -20.04 -2.58 -2.51
CA ASN A 93 -20.07 -3.18 -3.84
C ASN A 93 -20.01 -4.72 -3.74
N PRO A 94 -21.14 -5.43 -3.88
CA PRO A 94 -21.16 -6.90 -3.80
C PRO A 94 -20.38 -7.62 -4.90
N ASN A 95 -20.01 -6.93 -5.99
CA ASN A 95 -19.22 -7.50 -7.08
C ASN A 95 -17.72 -7.21 -6.96
N LEU A 96 -17.29 -6.59 -5.86
CA LEU A 96 -15.90 -6.24 -5.59
C LEU A 96 -14.99 -7.48 -5.70
N LYS A 97 -13.84 -7.31 -6.35
CA LYS A 97 -12.79 -8.33 -6.40
C LYS A 97 -11.59 -7.91 -5.57
N CYS A 98 -10.90 -8.87 -4.96
CA CYS A 98 -9.73 -8.60 -4.13
C CYS A 98 -8.52 -9.38 -4.66
N TYR A 99 -7.52 -8.65 -5.18
CA TYR A 99 -6.21 -9.20 -5.47
C TYR A 99 -5.43 -9.40 -4.17
N THR A 100 -4.96 -10.62 -3.93
CA THR A 100 -4.15 -10.94 -2.76
C THR A 100 -3.22 -12.12 -3.06
N SER A 101 -2.21 -12.35 -2.23
CA SER A 101 -1.40 -13.56 -2.32
C SER A 101 -2.27 -14.83 -2.30
N TRP A 102 -1.95 -15.80 -3.16
CA TRP A 102 -2.59 -17.12 -3.12
C TRP A 102 -2.55 -17.75 -1.72
N LEU A 103 -1.50 -17.45 -0.94
CA LEU A 103 -1.29 -17.94 0.42
C LEU A 103 -2.43 -17.51 1.37
N TRP A 104 -3.01 -16.34 1.14
CA TRP A 104 -4.05 -15.76 2.00
C TRP A 104 -5.46 -15.91 1.43
N SER A 105 -5.61 -16.35 0.18
CA SER A 105 -6.90 -16.46 -0.50
C SER A 105 -7.89 -17.40 0.22
N GLY A 106 -7.38 -18.39 0.97
CA GLY A 106 -8.20 -19.27 1.83
C GLY A 106 -8.43 -18.74 3.26
N PHE A 107 -7.67 -17.72 3.69
CA PHE A 107 -7.77 -17.13 5.03
C PHE A 107 -8.68 -15.91 5.05
N LEU A 108 -8.61 -15.06 4.02
CA LEU A 108 -9.42 -13.84 3.95
C LEU A 108 -10.95 -14.07 3.95
N PRO A 109 -11.50 -15.18 3.42
CA PRO A 109 -12.92 -15.51 3.56
C PRO A 109 -13.44 -15.56 5.00
N HIS A 110 -12.56 -15.66 6.01
CA HIS A 110 -12.96 -15.51 7.41
C HIS A 110 -13.47 -14.10 7.76
N PHE A 111 -13.14 -13.07 6.98
CA PHE A 111 -13.68 -11.72 7.12
C PHE A 111 -14.95 -11.49 6.28
N GLY A 112 -15.05 -12.11 5.11
CA GLY A 112 -16.19 -11.99 4.19
C GLY A 112 -15.87 -12.48 2.78
N GLY A 113 -16.85 -12.44 1.87
CA GLY A 113 -16.67 -12.87 0.48
C GLY A 113 -16.92 -14.35 0.21
N ASP A 114 -16.74 -14.74 -1.04
CA ASP A 114 -16.99 -16.09 -1.58
C ASP A 114 -15.84 -16.60 -2.46
N ASP A 115 -16.04 -17.75 -3.10
CA ASP A 115 -15.07 -18.42 -3.97
C ASP A 115 -14.74 -17.66 -5.26
N THR A 116 -15.49 -16.59 -5.57
CA THR A 116 -15.24 -15.73 -6.73
C THR A 116 -14.61 -14.39 -6.35
N THR A 117 -14.59 -14.04 -5.07
CA THR A 117 -14.19 -12.74 -4.56
C THR A 117 -12.69 -12.49 -4.73
N TYR A 118 -11.88 -13.51 -4.39
CA TYR A 118 -10.44 -13.37 -4.26
C TYR A 118 -9.73 -13.82 -5.54
N ILE A 119 -8.90 -12.93 -6.09
CA ILE A 119 -8.04 -13.21 -7.23
C ILE A 119 -6.63 -13.47 -6.68
N SER A 120 -6.23 -14.74 -6.72
CA SER A 120 -4.96 -15.20 -6.18
C SER A 120 -3.78 -14.78 -7.07
N ILE A 121 -2.88 -13.99 -6.51
CA ILE A 121 -1.58 -13.65 -7.11
C ILE A 121 -0.59 -14.78 -6.81
N PRO A 122 0.04 -15.38 -7.84
CA PRO A 122 1.07 -16.41 -7.65
C PRO A 122 2.38 -15.79 -7.16
N ASP A 123 3.28 -16.57 -6.54
CA ASP A 123 4.51 -16.07 -5.89
C ASP A 123 5.43 -15.26 -6.82
N GLU A 124 5.43 -15.55 -8.12
CA GLU A 124 6.20 -14.81 -9.11
C GLU A 124 5.64 -13.41 -9.42
N GLY A 125 4.41 -13.09 -8.97
CA GLY A 125 3.68 -11.89 -9.33
C GLY A 125 2.81 -12.09 -10.57
N MET A 126 2.09 -11.04 -10.97
CA MET A 126 1.27 -11.06 -12.19
C MET A 126 1.01 -9.64 -12.70
N GLU A 127 0.61 -9.54 -13.97
CA GLU A 127 0.00 -8.31 -14.49
C GLU A 127 -1.45 -8.20 -14.00
N ILE A 128 -1.85 -6.97 -13.67
CA ILE A 128 -3.20 -6.60 -13.27
C ILE A 128 -3.69 -5.55 -14.26
N HIS A 129 -4.69 -5.91 -15.07
CA HIS A 129 -5.31 -4.98 -16.02
C HIS A 129 -6.49 -4.26 -15.37
N HIS A 130 -6.51 -2.93 -15.49
CA HIS A 130 -7.53 -2.06 -14.95
C HIS A 130 -8.03 -1.08 -16.01
N GLY A 131 -8.88 -1.57 -16.91
CA GLY A 131 -9.14 -0.90 -18.20
C GLY A 131 -7.88 -1.00 -19.08
N ASP A 132 -7.46 0.13 -19.66
CA ASP A 132 -6.24 0.19 -20.48
C ASP A 132 -4.94 0.30 -19.63
N LEU A 133 -5.05 0.48 -18.31
CA LEU A 133 -3.91 0.53 -17.42
C LEU A 133 -3.43 -0.90 -17.11
N THR A 134 -2.13 -1.15 -17.26
CA THR A 134 -1.49 -2.39 -16.82
C THR A 134 -0.59 -2.09 -15.64
N LEU A 135 -0.88 -2.75 -14.52
CA LEU A 135 -0.13 -2.71 -13.27
C LEU A 135 0.60 -4.04 -13.08
N GLU A 136 1.67 -4.04 -12.29
CA GLU A 136 2.45 -5.24 -12.02
C GLU A 136 2.46 -5.54 -10.52
N ALA A 137 1.94 -6.69 -10.12
CA ALA A 137 2.08 -7.20 -8.76
C ALA A 137 3.52 -7.71 -8.57
N VAL A 138 4.32 -6.99 -7.80
CA VAL A 138 5.75 -7.27 -7.59
C VAL A 138 5.97 -8.05 -6.30
N PRO A 139 6.64 -9.22 -6.33
CA PRO A 139 6.89 -10.03 -5.14
C PRO A 139 7.71 -9.31 -4.07
N ALA A 140 7.20 -9.31 -2.84
CA ALA A 140 7.83 -8.72 -1.65
C ALA A 140 7.75 -9.64 -0.42
N HIS A 141 7.70 -10.96 -0.66
CA HIS A 141 7.63 -12.00 0.37
C HIS A 141 8.67 -11.84 1.47
N TYR A 142 8.26 -12.09 2.70
CA TYR A 142 9.02 -11.93 3.94
C TYR A 142 9.42 -10.48 4.27
N LEU A 143 8.74 -9.48 3.67
CA LEU A 143 8.92 -8.06 3.98
C LEU A 143 7.61 -7.35 4.39
N HIS A 144 6.96 -7.73 5.49
CA HIS A 144 7.37 -8.77 6.45
C HIS A 144 6.57 -10.08 6.32
N SER A 145 5.37 -10.03 5.73
CA SER A 145 4.51 -11.19 5.55
C SER A 145 5.10 -12.21 4.56
N SER A 146 4.90 -13.51 4.80
CA SER A 146 5.34 -14.58 3.90
C SER A 146 4.68 -14.52 2.52
N GLY A 147 3.42 -14.06 2.45
CA GLY A 147 2.73 -13.76 1.21
C GLY A 147 2.55 -12.25 1.11
N ASN A 148 3.47 -11.56 0.42
CA ASN A 148 3.42 -10.10 0.33
C ASN A 148 3.73 -9.63 -1.09
N PHE A 149 2.91 -8.71 -1.58
CA PHE A 149 3.04 -8.09 -2.90
C PHE A 149 2.98 -6.58 -2.82
N HIS A 150 3.76 -5.95 -3.68
CA HIS A 150 3.72 -4.52 -3.97
C HIS A 150 3.05 -4.34 -5.34
N LEU A 151 2.67 -3.10 -5.68
CA LEU A 151 2.03 -2.80 -6.95
C LEU A 151 2.81 -1.71 -7.68
N TYR A 152 3.33 -2.05 -8.86
CA TYR A 152 4.04 -1.12 -9.71
C TYR A 152 3.13 -0.65 -10.85
N ASP A 153 3.15 0.65 -11.09
CA ASP A 153 2.58 1.29 -12.26
C ASP A 153 3.72 1.79 -13.15
N PRO A 154 4.04 1.08 -14.24
CA PRO A 154 5.09 1.49 -15.16
C PRO A 154 4.79 2.80 -15.90
N ALA A 155 3.50 3.09 -16.15
CA ALA A 155 3.09 4.27 -16.92
C ALA A 155 3.22 5.54 -16.08
N GLY A 156 2.86 5.49 -14.80
CA GLY A 156 3.01 6.59 -13.85
C GLY A 156 4.33 6.59 -13.08
N LYS A 157 5.13 5.52 -13.18
CA LYS A 157 6.36 5.31 -12.38
C LYS A 157 6.10 5.42 -10.88
N VAL A 158 4.92 4.98 -10.46
CA VAL A 158 4.48 4.93 -9.07
C VAL A 158 4.62 3.50 -8.55
N PHE A 159 5.20 3.33 -7.39
CA PHE A 159 5.42 2.04 -6.77
C PHE A 159 4.81 2.01 -5.37
N PHE A 160 3.66 1.35 -5.24
CA PHE A 160 3.06 1.07 -3.95
C PHE A 160 3.86 -0.03 -3.24
N SER A 161 4.47 0.32 -2.11
CA SER A 161 5.49 -0.50 -1.45
C SER A 161 5.04 -1.13 -0.14
N GLY A 162 3.73 -1.11 0.16
CA GLY A 162 3.19 -1.69 1.39
C GLY A 162 3.98 -1.24 2.62
N ASP A 163 4.41 -2.19 3.44
CA ASP A 163 5.21 -1.89 4.64
C ASP A 163 6.66 -1.48 4.39
N VAL A 164 7.19 -1.76 3.20
CA VAL A 164 8.55 -1.34 2.88
C VAL A 164 8.54 0.16 2.59
N GLY A 165 9.36 0.92 3.30
CA GLY A 165 9.34 2.38 3.28
C GLY A 165 8.61 2.99 4.48
N SER A 166 7.92 2.17 5.27
CA SER A 166 7.12 2.63 6.40
C SER A 166 7.92 3.37 7.46
N ALA A 167 7.35 4.50 7.92
CA ALA A 167 7.92 5.32 8.97
C ALA A 167 6.87 5.64 10.05
N LEU A 168 7.21 5.37 11.31
CA LEU A 168 6.35 5.63 12.46
C LEU A 168 6.50 7.10 12.89
N LEU A 169 5.83 7.98 12.17
CA LEU A 169 5.96 9.42 12.38
C LEU A 169 5.29 9.89 13.68
N PRO A 170 5.85 10.94 14.32
CA PRO A 170 5.19 11.58 15.45
C PRO A 170 3.93 12.34 15.01
N LYS A 171 3.00 12.52 15.94
CA LYS A 171 1.65 13.08 15.68
C LYS A 171 1.69 14.47 15.04
N ASP A 172 2.66 15.30 15.40
CA ASP A 172 2.86 16.65 14.87
C ASP A 172 3.35 16.69 13.42
N ASN A 173 3.83 15.57 12.88
CA ASN A 173 4.25 15.43 11.48
C ASN A 173 3.21 14.69 10.62
N SER A 174 2.00 14.47 11.15
CA SER A 174 0.94 13.67 10.49
C SER A 174 0.45 14.27 9.17
N THR A 175 0.58 15.57 8.94
CA THR A 175 0.07 16.26 7.73
C THR A 175 1.01 16.19 6.53
N ASN A 176 2.32 15.94 6.73
CA ASN A 176 3.28 15.88 5.63
C ASN A 176 3.36 14.47 5.04
N TYR A 177 2.66 14.23 3.93
CA TYR A 177 2.66 12.93 3.26
C TYR A 177 3.80 12.73 2.25
N ILE A 178 4.69 13.72 2.05
CA ILE A 178 5.89 13.61 1.20
C ILE A 178 7.15 13.77 2.06
N VAL A 179 8.17 12.94 1.80
CA VAL A 179 9.49 13.03 2.43
C VAL A 179 10.22 14.28 1.92
N ARG A 180 10.32 15.30 2.77
CA ARG A 180 11.06 16.55 2.48
C ARG A 180 12.52 16.50 2.92
N ASP A 181 12.77 15.93 4.10
CA ASP A 181 14.12 15.68 4.62
C ASP A 181 14.28 14.19 4.89
N PHE A 182 15.00 13.51 3.99
CA PHE A 182 15.27 12.09 4.12
C PHE A 182 16.06 11.73 5.38
N LYS A 183 17.03 12.56 5.81
CA LYS A 183 17.89 12.23 6.96
C LYS A 183 17.10 12.24 8.26
N GLU A 184 16.16 13.17 8.40
CA GLU A 184 15.28 13.20 9.56
C GLU A 184 14.18 12.12 9.44
N HIS A 185 13.63 11.93 8.25
CA HIS A 185 12.57 10.93 8.02
C HIS A 185 13.02 9.50 8.34
N ILE A 186 14.21 9.11 7.87
CA ILE A 186 14.67 7.71 7.95
C ILE A 186 14.83 7.20 9.39
N LYS A 187 15.05 8.12 10.35
CA LYS A 187 15.11 7.80 11.79
C LYS A 187 13.81 7.18 12.29
N PHE A 188 12.67 7.56 11.72
CA PHE A 188 11.35 7.02 12.07
C PHE A 188 11.04 5.70 11.35
N ALA A 189 11.78 5.37 10.30
CA ALA A 189 11.65 4.11 9.56
C ALA A 189 12.57 3.01 10.12
N GLU A 190 13.72 3.38 10.71
CA GLU A 190 14.77 2.44 11.10
C GLU A 190 14.28 1.34 12.04
N LYS A 191 13.65 1.71 13.17
CA LYS A 191 13.19 0.72 14.16
C LYS A 191 12.17 -0.25 13.55
N PHE A 192 11.26 0.26 12.72
CA PHE A 192 10.25 -0.56 12.06
C PHE A 192 10.93 -1.60 11.16
N HIS A 193 11.81 -1.17 10.26
CA HIS A 193 12.45 -2.09 9.33
C HIS A 193 13.40 -3.08 10.02
N LYS A 194 14.13 -2.65 11.06
CA LYS A 194 14.99 -3.55 11.84
C LYS A 194 14.21 -4.68 12.51
N ARG A 195 13.03 -4.37 13.05
CA ARG A 195 12.25 -5.30 13.88
C ARG A 195 11.24 -6.15 13.11
N TRP A 196 10.57 -5.59 12.10
CA TRP A 196 9.53 -6.29 11.34
C TRP A 196 10.12 -7.13 10.21
N MET A 197 11.17 -6.65 9.53
CA MET A 197 11.77 -7.38 8.41
C MET A 197 12.66 -8.49 8.95
N GLY A 198 12.28 -9.75 8.68
CA GLY A 198 12.93 -10.92 9.29
C GLY A 198 13.97 -11.62 8.42
N SER A 199 14.12 -11.24 7.14
CA SER A 199 14.94 -11.99 6.18
C SER A 199 15.86 -11.08 5.36
N GLU A 200 17.15 -11.08 5.70
CA GLU A 200 18.20 -10.39 4.94
C GLU A 200 18.21 -10.78 3.46
N LYS A 201 17.98 -12.06 3.16
CA LYS A 201 17.90 -12.55 1.77
C LYS A 201 16.71 -11.95 1.03
N ALA A 202 15.54 -11.91 1.65
CA ALA A 202 14.35 -11.32 1.04
C ALA A 202 14.54 -9.83 0.78
N LYS A 203 15.06 -9.11 1.77
CA LYS A 203 15.39 -7.68 1.68
C LYS A 203 16.32 -7.37 0.51
N LYS A 204 17.45 -8.07 0.40
CA LYS A 204 18.42 -7.86 -0.69
C LYS A 204 17.83 -8.19 -2.05
N ASN A 205 17.12 -9.31 -2.18
CA ASN A 205 16.45 -9.68 -3.42
C ASN A 205 15.42 -8.64 -3.85
N TRP A 206 14.67 -8.07 -2.91
CA TRP A 206 13.72 -7.00 -3.17
C TRP A 206 14.42 -5.73 -3.65
N CYS A 207 15.45 -5.26 -2.95
CA CYS A 207 16.22 -4.08 -3.33
C CYS A 207 16.85 -4.24 -4.74
N GLU A 208 17.45 -5.38 -5.03
CA GLU A 208 18.06 -5.67 -6.33
C GLU A 208 17.04 -5.70 -7.48
N ARG A 209 15.81 -6.17 -7.21
CA ARG A 209 14.72 -6.17 -8.18
C ARG A 209 14.19 -4.76 -8.41
N VAL A 210 13.82 -4.07 -7.33
CA VAL A 210 13.18 -2.74 -7.36
C VAL A 210 14.14 -1.68 -7.89
N SER A 211 15.45 -1.81 -7.66
CA SER A 211 16.46 -0.89 -8.22
C SER A 211 16.56 -0.90 -9.76
N LYS A 212 15.95 -1.88 -10.43
CA LYS A 212 15.91 -1.97 -11.90
C LYS A 212 14.66 -1.34 -12.50
N LEU A 213 13.69 -0.96 -11.68
CA LEU A 213 12.45 -0.32 -12.09
C LEU A 213 12.65 1.20 -12.20
N GLU A 214 11.93 1.85 -13.09
CA GLU A 214 11.86 3.32 -13.13
C GLU A 214 10.79 3.79 -12.14
N ILE A 215 11.21 4.27 -10.98
CA ILE A 215 10.32 4.70 -9.90
C ILE A 215 10.59 6.16 -9.58
N GLU A 216 9.60 7.01 -9.82
CA GLU A 216 9.61 8.43 -9.44
C GLU A 216 8.94 8.65 -8.08
N MET A 217 8.05 7.73 -7.69
CA MET A 217 7.31 7.80 -6.42
C MET A 217 7.23 6.42 -5.76
N LEU A 218 7.75 6.29 -4.54
CA LEU A 218 7.60 5.09 -3.70
C LEU A 218 6.64 5.39 -2.55
N CYS A 219 5.52 4.68 -2.55
CA CYS A 219 4.32 4.94 -1.76
C CYS A 219 4.13 3.86 -0.68
N PRO A 220 4.62 4.09 0.55
CA PRO A 220 4.43 3.13 1.65
C PRO A 220 3.03 3.23 2.26
N GLN A 221 2.56 2.13 2.85
CA GLN A 221 1.32 2.04 3.61
C GLN A 221 1.40 2.90 4.88
N HIS A 222 2.55 2.96 5.57
CA HIS A 222 2.73 3.86 6.71
C HIS A 222 3.74 4.97 6.39
N GLY A 223 3.60 6.14 7.04
CA GLY A 223 4.59 7.21 6.87
C GLY A 223 4.39 8.00 5.58
N SER A 224 5.47 8.47 4.97
CA SER A 224 5.42 9.46 3.88
C SER A 224 6.03 8.93 2.60
N ILE A 225 5.53 9.42 1.46
CA ILE A 225 5.95 9.07 0.11
C ILE A 225 7.37 9.58 -0.16
N TYR A 226 8.21 8.70 -0.71
CA TYR A 226 9.53 9.07 -1.21
C TYR A 226 9.40 9.46 -2.69
N THR A 227 9.92 10.62 -3.06
CA THR A 227 9.88 11.13 -4.44
C THR A 227 11.29 11.35 -4.99
N GLU A 228 11.45 11.21 -6.30
CA GLU A 228 12.69 11.52 -7.02
C GLU A 228 13.92 10.84 -6.38
N ASP A 229 14.99 11.58 -6.09
CA ASP A 229 16.23 11.09 -5.49
C ASP A 229 16.01 10.35 -4.17
N ASN A 230 14.95 10.68 -3.40
CA ASN A 230 14.69 10.01 -2.13
C ASN A 230 14.26 8.56 -2.31
N VAL A 231 13.73 8.16 -3.48
CA VAL A 231 13.44 6.76 -3.81
C VAL A 231 14.73 5.95 -3.80
N LYS A 232 15.73 6.40 -4.56
CA LYS A 232 17.03 5.72 -4.63
C LYS A 232 17.73 5.71 -3.27
N ARG A 233 17.72 6.84 -2.55
CA ARG A 233 18.30 6.94 -1.20
C ARG A 233 17.66 5.96 -0.22
N PHE A 234 16.35 5.75 -0.31
CA PHE A 234 15.65 4.76 0.52
C PHE A 234 16.10 3.34 0.17
N ILE A 235 16.10 2.97 -1.11
CA ILE A 235 16.50 1.63 -1.55
C ILE A 235 17.94 1.32 -1.14
N ASP A 236 18.85 2.28 -1.33
CA ASP A 236 20.26 2.16 -0.93
C ASP A 236 20.41 2.02 0.59
N TRP A 237 19.66 2.80 1.37
CA TRP A 237 19.64 2.67 2.83
C TRP A 237 19.10 1.31 3.26
N PHE A 238 17.98 0.87 2.70
CA PHE A 238 17.33 -0.38 3.08
C PHE A 238 18.18 -1.60 2.74
N TYR A 239 18.88 -1.58 1.59
CA TYR A 239 19.83 -2.64 1.22
C TYR A 239 20.91 -2.84 2.29
N ASN A 240 21.43 -1.75 2.85
CA ASN A 240 22.52 -1.74 3.82
C ASN A 240 22.06 -1.85 5.28
N LEU A 241 20.78 -1.66 5.57
CA LEU A 241 20.25 -1.74 6.93
C LEU A 241 20.30 -3.18 7.46
N GLU A 242 20.99 -3.42 8.57
CA GLU A 242 20.91 -4.72 9.26
C GLU A 242 19.51 -4.91 9.85
N ILE A 243 18.82 -6.01 9.50
CA ILE A 243 17.45 -6.31 9.95
C ILE A 243 17.36 -7.63 10.74
N GLY A 244 16.16 -7.96 11.20
CA GLY A 244 15.89 -9.16 12.02
C GLY A 244 16.27 -8.97 13.48
N ASP A 245 16.36 -7.72 13.93
CA ASP A 245 16.70 -7.37 15.30
C ASP A 245 15.50 -7.65 16.21
N ALA A 246 15.56 -8.77 16.93
CA ALA A 246 14.45 -9.30 17.70
C ALA A 246 14.55 -9.02 19.22
N ILE A 247 15.62 -8.35 19.69
CA ILE A 247 15.91 -8.16 21.13
C ILE A 247 16.43 -6.75 21.43
#